data_AF-A0A929T0T0-F1
#
_entry.id   AF-A0A929T0T0-F1
#
_cell.length_a   1.000
_cell.length_b   1.000
_cell.length_c   1.000
_cell.angle_alpha   90.00
_cell.angle_beta   90.00
_cell.angle_gamma   90.00
#
_symmetry.space_group_name_H-M   'P 1'
#
loop_
_entity.id
_entity.type
_entity.pdbx_description
1 polymer ?
#
loop_
_entity_poly.entity_id
_entity_poly.type
_entity_poly.pdbx_seq_one_letter_code
_entity_poly.pdbx_strand_id
1 'polypeptide(L)'
;MKYGFRTPNVKKRVSARTTGRLKRSAKKVVPGYGAKGMGMVNDPSKAINNKIYHTTTTGIDDIPTTTTTNSNDFGCGCLGCIATLMQLLYYLFMIAVNLFILFLIISFFISFLNTRK
;
A
#
# COMPACT_ATOMS: atom_id res chain seq x y z
N MET A 1 -32.12 -15.16 15.34
CA MET A 1 -30.92 -14.34 15.06
C MET A 1 -30.02 -14.28 16.29
N LYS A 2 -28.71 -14.02 16.12
CA LYS A 2 -27.77 -13.71 17.21
C LYS A 2 -27.49 -12.20 17.21
N TYR A 3 -27.33 -11.61 18.39
CA TYR A 3 -26.98 -10.20 18.58
C TYR A 3 -25.62 -10.09 19.28
N GLY A 4 -24.87 -9.02 18.98
CA GLY A 4 -23.59 -8.71 19.63
C GLY A 4 -22.36 -9.22 18.90
N PHE A 5 -21.29 -9.54 19.65
CA PHE A 5 -19.96 -9.76 19.06
C PHE A 5 -19.81 -11.14 18.39
N ARG A 6 -19.22 -11.15 17.19
CA ARG A 6 -18.90 -12.39 16.45
C ARG A 6 -17.64 -13.03 17.00
N THR A 7 -17.67 -14.35 17.17
CA THR A 7 -16.50 -15.10 17.60
C THR A 7 -15.45 -15.14 16.49
N PRO A 8 -14.23 -14.63 16.74
CA PRO A 8 -13.14 -14.71 15.77
C PRO A 8 -12.70 -16.16 15.50
N ASN A 9 -12.41 -16.51 14.24
CA ASN A 9 -11.79 -17.79 13.88
C ASN A 9 -10.49 -17.58 13.09
N VAL A 10 -9.36 -17.60 13.80
CA VAL A 10 -8.02 -17.30 13.25
C VAL A 10 -7.61 -18.31 12.17
N LYS A 11 -7.77 -19.61 12.43
CA LYS A 11 -7.40 -20.68 11.49
C LYS A 11 -8.11 -20.51 10.14
N LYS A 12 -9.42 -20.25 10.16
CA LYS A 12 -10.20 -20.02 8.93
C LYS A 12 -9.78 -18.74 8.22
N ARG A 13 -9.47 -17.67 8.96
CA ARG A 13 -9.00 -16.40 8.36
C ARG A 13 -7.68 -16.57 7.64
N VAL A 14 -6.70 -17.24 8.25
CA VAL A 14 -5.39 -17.50 7.61
C VAL A 14 -5.58 -18.35 6.36
N SER A 15 -6.31 -19.46 6.44
CA SER A 15 -6.58 -20.32 5.27
C SER A 15 -7.32 -19.58 4.15
N ALA A 16 -8.28 -18.71 4.47
CA ALA A 16 -9.01 -17.93 3.48
C ALA A 16 -8.10 -16.96 2.70
N ARG A 17 -7.03 -16.46 3.34
CA ARG A 17 -6.04 -15.55 2.75
C ARG A 17 -4.93 -16.28 1.97
N THR A 18 -4.60 -17.50 2.35
CA THR A 18 -3.54 -18.32 1.71
C THR A 18 -4.12 -19.33 0.72
N THR A 19 -4.25 -20.59 1.14
CA THR A 19 -4.62 -21.73 0.28
C THR A 19 -6.00 -21.59 -0.35
N GLY A 20 -6.97 -21.06 0.39
CA GLY A 20 -8.31 -20.81 -0.09
C GLY A 20 -8.36 -19.73 -1.18
N ARG A 21 -7.51 -18.70 -1.08
CA ARG A 21 -7.41 -17.65 -2.10
C ARG A 21 -6.90 -18.22 -3.42
N LEU A 22 -5.84 -19.04 -3.37
CA LEU A 22 -5.28 -19.71 -4.54
C LEU A 22 -6.35 -20.59 -5.23
N LYS A 23 -7.05 -21.43 -4.45
CA LYS A 23 -8.08 -22.34 -4.96
C LYS A 23 -9.26 -21.60 -5.60
N ARG A 24 -9.71 -20.47 -5.02
CA ARG A 24 -10.78 -19.65 -5.63
C ARG A 24 -10.34 -18.97 -6.92
N SER A 25 -9.08 -18.53 -6.97
CA SER A 25 -8.52 -17.90 -8.17
C SER A 25 -8.49 -18.87 -9.34
N ALA A 26 -8.06 -20.11 -9.11
CA ALA A 26 -8.08 -21.16 -10.12
C ALA A 26 -9.52 -21.46 -10.61
N LYS A 27 -10.53 -21.44 -9.72
CA LYS A 27 -11.94 -21.69 -10.08
C LYS A 27 -12.63 -20.52 -10.78
N LYS A 28 -12.04 -19.33 -10.78
CA LYS A 28 -12.62 -18.12 -11.39
C LYS A 28 -12.77 -18.24 -12.92
N VAL A 29 -12.04 -19.16 -13.55
CA VAL A 29 -12.17 -19.43 -15.00
C VAL A 29 -13.53 -20.04 -15.38
N VAL A 30 -14.24 -20.63 -14.42
CA VAL A 30 -15.57 -21.20 -14.66
C VAL A 30 -16.59 -20.07 -14.81
N PRO A 31 -17.34 -20.00 -15.92
CA PRO A 31 -18.35 -18.95 -16.12
C PRO A 31 -19.39 -19.00 -15.00
N GLY A 32 -19.69 -17.84 -14.42
CA GLY A 32 -20.63 -17.69 -13.29
C GLY A 32 -20.03 -17.94 -11.90
N TYR A 33 -18.82 -18.49 -11.77
CA TYR A 33 -18.21 -18.70 -10.45
C TYR A 33 -17.72 -17.39 -9.84
N GLY A 34 -18.25 -17.04 -8.67
CA GLY A 34 -17.87 -15.81 -7.96
C GLY A 34 -18.40 -14.51 -8.57
N ALA A 35 -19.36 -14.59 -9.51
CA ALA A 35 -20.02 -13.40 -10.03
C ALA A 35 -20.84 -12.69 -8.93
N LYS A 36 -20.92 -11.35 -9.03
CA LYS A 36 -21.65 -10.53 -8.07
C LYS A 36 -23.14 -10.89 -8.11
N GLY A 37 -23.75 -11.06 -6.94
CA GLY A 37 -25.19 -11.40 -6.83
C GLY A 37 -25.51 -12.90 -6.86
N MET A 38 -24.55 -13.78 -7.17
CA MET A 38 -24.78 -15.23 -7.22
C MET A 38 -25.26 -15.85 -5.91
N GLY A 39 -25.01 -15.22 -4.77
CA GLY A 39 -25.54 -15.68 -3.49
C GLY A 39 -27.07 -15.64 -3.41
N MET A 40 -27.72 -14.66 -4.03
CA MET A 40 -29.18 -14.54 -4.04
C MET A 40 -29.82 -15.43 -5.11
N VAL A 41 -29.10 -15.68 -6.21
CA VAL A 41 -29.52 -16.60 -7.29
C VAL A 41 -29.43 -18.06 -6.82
N ASN A 42 -28.33 -18.45 -6.18
CA ASN A 42 -28.11 -19.82 -5.73
C ASN A 42 -28.91 -20.14 -4.45
N ASP A 43 -28.84 -19.26 -3.43
CA ASP A 43 -29.41 -19.52 -2.10
C ASP A 43 -30.03 -18.24 -1.48
N PRO A 44 -31.23 -17.81 -1.91
CA PRO A 44 -31.82 -16.54 -1.49
C PRO A 44 -32.08 -16.47 0.02
N SER A 45 -32.59 -17.54 0.64
CA SER A 45 -32.85 -17.59 2.09
C SER A 45 -31.57 -17.38 2.91
N LYS A 46 -30.46 -18.00 2.47
CA LYS A 46 -29.16 -17.86 3.14
C LYS A 46 -28.57 -16.47 2.97
N ALA A 47 -28.74 -15.88 1.79
CA ALA A 47 -28.29 -14.51 1.52
C ALA A 47 -28.99 -13.49 2.44
N ILE A 48 -30.31 -13.62 2.61
CA ILE A 48 -31.11 -12.75 3.50
C ILE A 48 -30.68 -12.93 4.95
N ASN A 49 -30.58 -14.17 5.43
CA ASN A 49 -30.17 -14.46 6.81
C ASN A 49 -28.74 -13.96 7.11
N ASN A 50 -27.81 -14.13 6.16
CA ASN A 50 -26.44 -13.63 6.31
C ASN A 50 -26.41 -12.10 6.35
N LYS A 51 -27.24 -11.41 5.54
CA LYS A 51 -27.38 -9.95 5.59
C LYS A 51 -27.86 -9.48 6.95
N ILE A 52 -28.94 -10.06 7.48
CA ILE A 52 -29.46 -9.69 8.79
C ILE A 52 -28.42 -9.99 9.88
N TYR A 53 -27.79 -11.16 9.86
CA TYR A 53 -26.71 -11.51 10.78
C TYR A 53 -25.58 -10.48 10.75
N HIS A 54 -25.12 -10.05 9.57
CA HIS A 54 -24.05 -9.05 9.47
C HIS A 54 -24.46 -7.66 9.96
N THR A 55 -25.73 -7.29 9.83
CA THR A 55 -26.25 -6.02 10.35
C THR A 55 -26.44 -6.05 11.88
N THR A 56 -26.85 -7.18 12.45
CA THR A 56 -27.19 -7.29 13.88
C THR A 56 -26.03 -7.71 14.79
N THR A 57 -24.85 -7.95 14.22
CA THR A 57 -23.65 -8.35 14.97
C THR A 57 -22.47 -7.47 14.60
N THR A 58 -21.46 -7.41 15.46
CA THR A 58 -20.22 -6.64 15.22
C THR A 58 -19.01 -7.56 15.39
N GLY A 59 -17.93 -7.31 14.67
CA GLY A 59 -16.69 -8.08 14.78
C GLY A 59 -15.45 -7.21 14.75
N ILE A 60 -14.32 -7.81 15.09
CA ILE A 60 -12.99 -7.17 15.03
C ILE A 60 -12.73 -6.56 13.64
N ASP A 61 -13.20 -7.23 12.59
CA ASP A 61 -13.03 -6.80 11.21
C ASP A 61 -13.89 -5.56 10.85
N ASP A 62 -14.88 -5.19 11.66
CA ASP A 62 -15.78 -4.04 11.43
C ASP A 62 -15.31 -2.77 12.17
N ILE A 63 -14.25 -2.86 12.99
CA ILE A 63 -13.70 -1.73 13.72
C ILE A 63 -12.86 -0.91 12.73
N PRO A 64 -13.24 0.33 12.39
CA PRO A 64 -12.39 1.20 11.59
C PRO A 64 -11.16 1.51 12.43
N THR A 65 -10.05 0.83 12.14
CA THR A 65 -8.75 1.25 12.63
C THR A 65 -8.45 2.54 11.89
N THR A 66 -8.69 3.69 12.53
CA THR A 66 -8.20 4.98 12.06
C THR A 66 -6.69 4.98 12.18
N THR A 67 -6.02 4.22 11.32
CA THR A 67 -4.67 4.56 10.89
C THR A 67 -4.83 5.87 10.15
N THR A 68 -4.44 6.95 10.80
CA THR A 68 -4.12 8.24 10.20
C THR A 68 -3.04 7.97 9.15
N THR A 69 -3.43 7.55 7.95
CA THR A 69 -2.57 7.58 6.79
C THR A 69 -2.45 9.04 6.42
N ASN A 70 -1.46 9.73 7.01
CA ASN A 70 -0.86 10.89 6.40
C ASN A 70 -0.36 10.43 5.03
N SER A 71 -1.21 10.59 4.02
CA SER A 71 -0.96 10.20 2.65
C SER A 71 0.04 11.17 2.02
N ASN A 72 1.30 11.08 2.44
CA ASN A 72 2.43 11.23 1.52
C ASN A 72 2.64 9.88 0.81
N ASP A 73 1.55 9.39 0.22
CA ASP A 73 1.48 8.12 -0.50
C ASP A 73 2.15 8.35 -1.85
N PHE A 74 3.49 8.42 -1.83
CA PHE A 74 4.30 8.29 -3.05
C PHE A 74 4.14 6.86 -3.52
N GLY A 75 3.12 6.69 -4.36
CA GLY A 75 2.54 5.42 -4.74
C GLY A 75 3.58 4.37 -5.10
N CYS A 76 3.29 3.15 -4.63
CA CYS A 76 3.84 1.91 -5.15
C CYS A 76 3.37 1.74 -6.61
N GLY A 77 4.06 2.44 -7.50
CA GLY A 77 3.84 2.48 -8.94
C GLY A 77 5.04 3.14 -9.61
N CYS A 78 5.23 2.89 -10.90
CA CYS A 78 6.38 3.39 -11.69
C CYS A 78 6.64 4.91 -11.56
N LEU A 79 5.59 5.70 -11.31
CA LEU A 79 5.69 7.15 -11.06
C LEU A 79 6.44 7.50 -9.77
N GLY A 80 6.31 6.68 -8.72
CA GLY A 80 7.05 6.87 -7.47
C GLY A 80 8.56 6.64 -7.64
N CYS A 81 8.94 5.66 -8.46
CA CYS A 81 10.33 5.40 -8.81
C CYS A 81 10.95 6.56 -9.61
N ILE A 82 10.19 7.16 -10.53
CA ILE A 82 10.68 8.29 -11.32
C ILE A 82 10.88 9.52 -10.42
N ALA A 83 9.97 9.79 -9.49
CA ALA A 83 10.10 10.92 -8.57
C ALA A 83 11.32 10.79 -7.64
N THR A 84 11.58 9.58 -7.11
CA THR A 84 12.76 9.34 -6.25
C THR A 84 14.08 9.42 -7.03
N LEU A 85 14.10 8.94 -8.28
CA LEU A 85 15.26 9.07 -9.16
C LEU A 85 15.54 10.53 -9.54
N MET A 86 14.50 11.30 -9.86
CA MET A 86 14.62 12.74 -10.16
C MET A 86 15.13 13.53 -8.93
N GLN A 87 14.65 13.18 -7.74
CA GLN A 87 15.12 13.77 -6.49
C GLN A 87 16.60 13.45 -6.23
N LEU A 88 17.03 12.22 -6.48
CA LEU A 88 18.42 11.79 -6.29
C LEU A 88 19.37 12.49 -7.26
N LEU A 89 18.97 12.65 -8.53
CA LEU A 89 19.74 13.38 -9.54
C LEU A 89 19.94 14.85 -9.18
N TYR A 90 18.90 15.52 -8.64
CA TYR A 90 19.01 16.91 -8.19
C TYR A 90 20.03 17.07 -7.05
N TYR A 91 20.04 16.16 -6.07
CA TYR A 91 21.01 16.20 -4.99
C TYR A 91 22.46 15.99 -5.47
N LEU A 92 22.68 15.09 -6.44
CA LEU A 92 24.01 14.90 -7.04
C LEU A 92 24.49 16.15 -7.79
N PHE A 93 23.59 16.79 -8.56
CA PHE A 93 23.90 18.03 -9.24
C PHE A 93 24.26 19.15 -8.26
N MET A 94 23.47 19.32 -7.19
CA MET A 94 23.75 20.30 -6.15
C MET A 94 25.09 20.06 -5.43
N ILE A 95 25.44 18.79 -5.16
CA ILE A 95 26.75 18.44 -4.58
C ILE A 95 27.90 18.80 -5.53
N ALA A 96 27.78 18.47 -6.82
CA ALA A 96 28.81 18.76 -7.81
C ALA A 96 29.06 20.28 -7.94
N VAL A 97 27.99 21.08 -7.96
CA VAL A 97 28.09 22.55 -7.97
C VAL A 97 28.82 23.07 -6.73
N ASN A 98 28.50 22.54 -5.54
CA ASN A 98 29.17 22.94 -4.30
C ASN A 98 30.66 22.57 -4.30
N LEU A 99 31.05 21.39 -4.79
CA LEU A 99 32.45 20.99 -4.92
C LEU A 99 33.21 21.87 -5.91
N PHE A 100 32.57 22.25 -7.02
CA PHE A 100 33.16 23.15 -8.00
C PHE A 100 33.39 24.55 -7.43
N ILE A 101 32.43 25.09 -6.68
CA ILE A 101 32.57 26.38 -5.99
C ILE A 101 33.76 26.33 -5.01
N LEU A 102 33.86 25.26 -4.22
CA LEU A 102 34.97 25.08 -3.28
C LEU A 102 36.33 25.02 -4.00
N PHE A 103 36.41 24.33 -5.13
CA PHE A 103 37.63 24.25 -5.94
C PHE A 103 38.05 25.62 -6.49
N LEU A 104 37.10 26.44 -6.95
CA LEU A 104 37.39 27.80 -7.40
C LEU A 104 37.94 28.67 -6.27
N ILE A 105 37.36 28.56 -5.06
CA ILE A 105 37.82 29.29 -3.88
C ILE A 105 39.25 28.89 -3.51
N ILE A 106 39.54 27.58 -3.49
CA ILE A 106 40.89 27.07 -3.17
C ILE A 106 41.91 27.55 -4.22
N SER A 107 41.57 27.46 -5.51
CA SER A 107 42.43 27.90 -6.60
C SER A 107 42.73 29.40 -6.53
N PHE A 108 41.73 30.21 -6.18
CA PHE A 108 41.89 31.64 -5.95
C PHE A 108 42.85 31.92 -4.77
N PHE A 109 42.69 31.22 -3.65
CA PHE A 109 43.57 31.34 -2.50
C PHE A 109 45.03 30.94 -2.81
N ILE A 110 45.24 29.86 -3.56
CA ILE A 110 46.58 29.44 -3.98
C ILE A 110 47.21 30.51 -4.89
N SER A 111 46.46 31.09 -5.81
CA SER A 111 46.94 32.18 -6.66
C SER A 111 47.34 33.40 -5.83
N PHE A 112 46.56 33.77 -4.82
CA PHE A 112 46.88 34.88 -3.92
C PHE A 112 48.15 34.62 -3.10
N LEU A 113 48.31 33.41 -2.57
CA LEU A 113 49.53 33.01 -1.83
C LEU A 113 50.77 33.00 -2.74
N ASN A 114 50.60 32.63 -4.01
CA ASN A 114 51.71 32.63 -4.98
C ASN A 114 52.14 34.04 -5.39
N THR A 115 51.23 35.02 -5.40
CA THR A 115 51.56 36.44 -5.69
C THR A 115 52.21 37.20 -4.53
N ARG A 116 52.26 36.60 -3.33
CA ARG A 116 52.83 37.21 -2.11
C ARG A 116 54.25 36.72 -1.78
N LYS A 117 54.78 35.78 -2.57
CA LYS A 117 56.22 35.46 -2.64
C LYS A 117 56.88 36.32 -3.70
#